data_AF-A0A093BUX0-F1
#
_entry.id   AF-A0A093BUX0-F1
#
_cell.length_a   1.000
_cell.length_b   1.000
_cell.length_c   1.000
_cell.angle_alpha   90.00
_cell.angle_beta   90.00
_cell.angle_gamma   90.00
#
_symmetry.space_group_name_H-M   'P 1'
#
loop_
_entity.id
_entity.type
_entity.pdbx_description
1 polymer ?
#
loop_
_entity_poly.entity_id
_entity_poly.type
_entity_poly.pdbx_seq_one_letter_code
_entity_poly.pdbx_strand_id
1 'polypeptide(L)'
;MALPMRSLLTDPVRYLQSFRLFLTNSTEHQCMREFMERQLPAVIQSIGNGKPTINILSVGGGAGEIDLLILSKVQARYPGVTINNEVIEPSADQIFKYKERVAETSNLENVKFTWHEETAYEYESRMNAEKKTKKWDFIHMIQMLYYVKDVPATIRYFHSLLEAQAKLLIILVSESSGWEALWKKYASSFALDDLSSYVSSANIKRMLESAGLKYQLYELPSHMDITSCFIEGNKDGELLLDFLTETCEFSKTAPPDLKRQIMEELRKPECSEKRDGKVLFNNNLSVIVIEP
;
A
#
# COMPACT_ATOMS: atom_id res chain seq x y z
N MET A 1 14.52 18.37 -28.96
CA MET A 1 14.64 18.41 -27.49
C MET A 1 14.01 17.14 -26.96
N ALA A 2 14.62 16.47 -25.97
CA ALA A 2 13.95 15.36 -25.30
C ALA A 2 12.72 15.88 -24.56
N LEU A 3 11.63 15.12 -24.56
CA LEU A 3 10.44 15.46 -23.77
C LEU A 3 10.80 15.41 -22.27
N PRO A 4 10.29 16.35 -21.45
CA PRO A 4 10.55 16.32 -20.02
C PRO A 4 9.96 15.04 -19.40
N MET A 5 10.65 14.50 -18.39
CA MET A 5 10.10 13.44 -17.54
C MET A 5 8.86 13.97 -16.81
N ARG A 6 7.85 13.11 -16.67
CA ARG A 6 6.58 13.42 -15.99
C ARG A 6 6.21 12.26 -15.06
N SER A 7 5.57 12.57 -13.94
CA SER A 7 5.08 11.55 -13.00
C SER A 7 4.18 10.54 -13.70
N LEU A 8 4.33 9.26 -13.35
CA LEU A 8 3.46 8.18 -13.82
C LEU A 8 1.99 8.45 -13.47
N LEU A 9 1.70 9.12 -12.35
CA LEU A 9 0.35 9.46 -11.92
C LEU A 9 -0.37 10.45 -12.86
N THR A 10 0.38 11.20 -13.69
CA THR A 10 -0.22 12.10 -14.68
C THR A 10 -0.83 11.37 -15.87
N ASP A 11 -0.62 10.06 -15.99
CA ASP A 11 -1.27 9.18 -16.97
C ASP A 11 -1.92 7.98 -16.25
N PRO A 12 -3.18 8.12 -15.79
CA PRO A 12 -3.87 7.09 -15.01
C PRO A 12 -4.01 5.75 -15.74
N VAL A 13 -4.15 5.77 -17.07
CA VAL A 13 -4.26 4.55 -17.88
C VAL A 13 -2.94 3.80 -17.87
N ARG A 14 -1.83 4.51 -18.09
CA ARG A 14 -0.49 3.93 -18.06
C ARG A 14 -0.09 3.48 -16.66
N TYR A 15 -0.38 4.28 -15.63
CA TYR A 15 -0.22 3.89 -14.23
C TYR A 15 -0.91 2.56 -13.94
N LEU A 16 -2.19 2.44 -14.32
CA LEU A 16 -2.96 1.21 -14.08
C LEU A 16 -2.40 0.00 -14.84
N GLN A 17 -1.87 0.19 -16.06
CA GLN A 17 -1.21 -0.87 -16.82
C GLN A 17 0.07 -1.34 -16.12
N SER A 18 0.94 -0.40 -15.75
CA SER A 18 2.18 -0.67 -15.02
C SER A 18 1.92 -1.33 -13.67
N PHE A 19 0.93 -0.84 -12.91
CA PHE A 19 0.54 -1.41 -11.61
C PHE A 19 0.03 -2.85 -11.74
N ARG A 20 -0.84 -3.13 -12.73
CA ARG A 20 -1.32 -4.51 -12.98
C ARG A 20 -0.17 -5.44 -13.32
N LEU A 21 0.76 -4.98 -14.16
CA LEU A 21 1.93 -5.76 -14.55
C LEU A 21 2.86 -6.01 -13.35
N PHE A 22 3.06 -5.00 -12.50
CA PHE A 22 3.76 -5.16 -11.23
C PHE A 22 3.11 -6.27 -10.37
N LEU A 23 1.79 -6.26 -10.20
CA LEU A 23 1.09 -7.29 -9.42
C LEU A 23 1.25 -8.68 -10.02
N THR A 24 1.21 -8.83 -11.34
CA THR A 24 1.39 -10.14 -12.00
C THR A 24 2.84 -10.63 -11.99
N ASN A 25 3.80 -9.71 -11.92
CA ASN A 25 5.23 -10.02 -11.95
C ASN A 25 5.88 -10.00 -10.57
N SER A 26 5.10 -9.85 -9.50
CA SER A 26 5.61 -9.82 -8.13
C SER A 26 4.88 -10.79 -7.21
N THR A 27 5.47 -11.02 -6.04
CA THR A 27 4.83 -11.75 -4.95
C THR A 27 4.08 -10.84 -3.99
N GLU A 28 3.69 -9.64 -4.41
CA GLU A 28 3.02 -8.61 -3.60
C GLU A 28 1.80 -9.14 -2.84
N HIS A 29 0.77 -9.56 -3.56
CA HIS A 29 -0.43 -10.09 -2.91
C HIS A 29 -0.17 -11.45 -2.26
N GLN A 30 0.83 -12.22 -2.70
CA GLN A 30 1.17 -13.49 -2.07
C GLN A 30 1.70 -13.29 -0.66
N CYS A 31 2.67 -12.39 -0.46
CA CYS A 31 3.25 -12.16 0.85
C CYS A 31 2.23 -11.53 1.81
N MET A 32 1.39 -10.60 1.32
CA MET A 32 0.27 -10.06 2.11
C MET A 32 -0.70 -11.16 2.55
N ARG A 33 -1.11 -12.05 1.62
CA ARG A 33 -1.99 -13.18 1.98
C ARG A 33 -1.37 -14.06 3.04
N GLU A 34 -0.08 -14.37 2.95
CA GLU A 34 0.61 -15.17 3.96
C GLU A 34 0.59 -14.51 5.34
N PHE A 35 0.79 -13.18 5.42
CA PHE A 35 0.64 -12.44 6.66
C PHE A 35 -0.80 -12.49 7.19
N MET A 36 -1.80 -12.26 6.33
CA MET A 36 -3.21 -12.30 6.74
C MET A 36 -3.64 -13.68 7.24
N GLU A 37 -3.08 -14.76 6.68
CA GLU A 37 -3.36 -16.12 7.13
C GLU A 37 -2.67 -16.46 8.46
N ARG A 38 -1.40 -16.09 8.61
CA ARG A 38 -0.55 -16.61 9.71
C ARG A 38 -0.43 -15.68 10.90
N GLN A 39 -0.44 -14.37 10.69
CA GLN A 39 -0.09 -13.38 11.71
C GLN A 39 -1.29 -12.51 12.10
N LEU A 40 -2.14 -12.12 11.13
CA LEU A 40 -3.29 -11.27 11.41
C LEU A 40 -4.22 -11.82 12.51
N PRO A 41 -4.51 -13.14 12.62
CA PRO A 41 -5.38 -13.66 13.69
C PRO A 41 -4.91 -13.30 15.10
N ALA A 42 -3.59 -13.23 15.33
CA ALA A 42 -3.02 -12.79 16.60
C ALA A 42 -3.15 -11.27 16.78
N VAL A 43 -2.91 -10.49 15.72
CA VAL A 43 -3.03 -9.02 15.72
C VAL A 43 -4.44 -8.58 16.11
N ILE A 44 -5.47 -9.22 15.53
CA ILE A 44 -6.88 -8.87 15.76
C ILE A 44 -7.49 -9.59 16.97
N GLN A 45 -6.70 -10.29 17.79
CA GLN A 45 -7.23 -11.18 18.83
C GLN A 45 -8.12 -10.48 19.86
N SER A 46 -7.90 -9.18 20.10
CA SER A 46 -8.58 -8.39 21.13
C SER A 46 -9.55 -7.32 20.62
N ILE A 47 -9.54 -6.99 19.33
CA ILE A 47 -10.24 -5.79 18.80
C ILE A 47 -11.76 -5.79 19.06
N GLY A 48 -12.37 -6.98 19.15
CA GLY A 48 -13.82 -7.17 19.30
C GLY A 48 -14.26 -7.72 20.67
N ASN A 49 -13.38 -7.81 21.65
CA ASN A 49 -13.70 -8.43 22.94
C ASN A 49 -14.88 -7.73 23.63
N GLY A 50 -15.98 -8.47 23.85
CA GLY A 50 -17.18 -7.98 24.52
C GLY A 50 -18.02 -6.99 23.70
N LYS A 51 -17.70 -6.79 22.41
CA LYS A 51 -18.42 -5.83 21.55
C LYS A 51 -19.50 -6.53 20.72
N PRO A 52 -20.72 -5.97 20.63
CA PRO A 52 -21.77 -6.49 19.75
C PRO A 52 -21.51 -6.17 18.27
N THR A 53 -20.65 -5.18 18.00
CA THR A 53 -20.29 -4.70 16.67
C THR A 53 -18.80 -4.37 16.62
N ILE A 54 -18.14 -4.74 15.53
CA ILE A 54 -16.74 -4.37 15.23
C ILE A 54 -16.75 -3.37 14.08
N ASN A 55 -16.14 -2.21 14.26
CA ASN A 55 -16.00 -1.15 13.27
C ASN A 55 -14.61 -1.19 12.66
N ILE A 56 -14.55 -1.41 11.36
CA ILE A 56 -13.31 -1.47 10.57
C ILE A 56 -13.29 -0.31 9.58
N LEU A 57 -12.16 0.39 9.52
CA LEU A 57 -11.91 1.42 8.53
C LEU A 57 -10.77 0.99 7.61
N SER A 58 -11.11 0.83 6.34
CA SER A 58 -10.17 0.59 5.25
C SER A 58 -9.83 1.92 4.59
N VAL A 59 -8.58 2.35 4.68
CA VAL A 59 -8.09 3.56 4.02
C VAL A 59 -7.28 3.14 2.81
N GLY A 60 -7.70 3.56 1.61
CA GLY A 60 -7.14 3.08 0.34
C GLY A 60 -7.50 1.61 0.04
N GLY A 61 -8.75 1.22 0.28
CA GLY A 61 -9.18 -0.18 0.15
C GLY A 61 -9.12 -0.77 -1.26
N GLY A 62 -8.93 0.06 -2.29
CA GLY A 62 -8.79 -0.38 -3.66
C GLY A 62 -9.96 -1.26 -4.12
N ALA A 63 -9.64 -2.41 -4.73
CA ALA A 63 -10.62 -3.36 -5.23
C ALA A 63 -11.06 -4.42 -4.18
N GLY A 64 -10.67 -4.25 -2.92
CA GLY A 64 -11.16 -5.06 -1.79
C GLY A 64 -10.59 -6.47 -1.64
N GLU A 65 -9.55 -6.85 -2.40
CA GLU A 65 -9.03 -8.22 -2.32
C GLU A 65 -8.48 -8.58 -0.93
N ILE A 66 -7.69 -7.66 -0.36
CA ILE A 66 -7.07 -7.83 0.95
C ILE A 66 -8.08 -7.53 2.06
N ASP A 67 -8.96 -6.55 1.89
CA ASP A 67 -10.02 -6.25 2.84
C ASP A 67 -10.94 -7.45 3.10
N LEU A 68 -11.42 -8.13 2.06
CA LEU A 68 -12.27 -9.32 2.24
C LEU A 68 -11.51 -10.45 2.96
N LEU A 69 -10.20 -10.56 2.74
CA LEU A 69 -9.38 -11.50 3.50
C LEU A 69 -9.29 -11.10 4.97
N ILE A 70 -9.05 -9.83 5.28
CA ILE A 70 -9.08 -9.29 6.65
C ILE A 70 -10.43 -9.60 7.32
N LEU A 71 -11.53 -9.26 6.63
CA LEU A 71 -12.90 -9.49 7.11
C LEU A 71 -13.15 -10.96 7.41
N SER A 72 -12.68 -11.87 6.56
CA SER A 72 -12.80 -13.32 6.81
C SER A 72 -12.11 -13.75 8.12
N LYS A 73 -10.96 -13.17 8.46
CA LYS A 73 -10.24 -13.47 9.71
C LYS A 73 -10.94 -12.87 10.92
N VAL A 74 -11.49 -11.67 10.78
CA VAL A 74 -12.31 -11.04 11.82
C VAL A 74 -13.56 -11.87 12.09
N GLN A 75 -14.30 -12.30 11.06
CA GLN A 75 -15.47 -13.16 11.20
C GLN A 75 -15.13 -14.49 11.85
N ALA A 76 -14.04 -15.14 11.44
CA ALA A 76 -13.59 -16.40 12.04
C ALA A 76 -13.24 -16.24 13.53
N ARG A 77 -12.68 -15.09 13.92
CA ARG A 77 -12.32 -14.80 15.32
C ARG A 77 -13.53 -14.42 16.18
N TYR A 78 -14.53 -13.77 15.58
CA TYR A 78 -15.71 -13.22 16.25
C TYR A 78 -17.00 -13.69 15.56
N PRO A 79 -17.34 -14.99 15.62
CA PRO A 79 -18.49 -15.53 14.93
C PRO A 79 -19.79 -14.90 15.43
N GLY A 80 -20.65 -14.50 14.49
CA GLY A 80 -21.97 -13.90 14.78
C GLY A 80 -21.95 -12.42 15.18
N VAL A 81 -20.77 -11.81 15.34
CA VAL A 81 -20.64 -10.37 15.63
C VAL A 81 -20.89 -9.56 14.37
N THR A 82 -21.61 -8.44 14.47
CA THR A 82 -21.82 -7.55 13.32
C THR A 82 -20.52 -6.81 12.99
N ILE A 83 -20.17 -6.68 11.72
CA ILE A 83 -19.01 -5.91 11.28
C ILE A 83 -19.50 -4.72 10.44
N ASN A 84 -19.10 -3.51 10.83
CA ASN A 84 -19.26 -2.33 9.99
C ASN A 84 -17.91 -2.05 9.30
N ASN A 85 -17.83 -2.29 8.00
CA ASN A 85 -16.64 -2.03 7.20
C ASN A 85 -16.86 -0.75 6.37
N GLU A 86 -16.18 0.33 6.74
CA GLU A 86 -16.18 1.54 5.92
C GLU A 86 -14.88 1.64 5.13
N VAL A 87 -14.98 2.08 3.88
CA VAL A 87 -13.86 2.16 2.92
C VAL A 87 -13.71 3.59 2.44
N ILE A 88 -12.50 4.14 2.54
CA ILE A 88 -12.10 5.41 1.94
C ILE A 88 -11.26 5.07 0.71
N GLU A 89 -11.77 5.39 -0.48
CA GLU A 89 -11.09 5.09 -1.75
C GLU A 89 -11.45 6.17 -2.79
N PRO A 90 -10.49 6.99 -3.26
CA PRO A 90 -10.80 8.05 -4.22
C PRO A 90 -11.14 7.55 -5.64
N SER A 91 -10.77 6.31 -6.00
CA SER A 91 -11.02 5.78 -7.34
C SER A 91 -12.40 5.11 -7.45
N ALA A 92 -13.31 5.75 -8.19
CA ALA A 92 -14.62 5.17 -8.54
C ALA A 92 -14.50 3.77 -9.18
N ASP A 93 -13.52 3.56 -10.07
CA ASP A 93 -13.26 2.28 -10.73
C ASP A 93 -12.86 1.18 -9.73
N GLN A 94 -12.10 1.54 -8.70
CA GLN A 94 -11.69 0.60 -7.65
C GLN A 94 -12.87 0.27 -6.72
N ILE A 95 -13.66 1.28 -6.32
CA ILE A 95 -14.91 1.08 -5.57
C ILE A 95 -15.87 0.17 -6.35
N PHE A 96 -16.01 0.39 -7.66
CA PHE A 96 -16.87 -0.44 -8.50
C PHE A 96 -16.44 -1.92 -8.47
N LYS A 97 -15.15 -2.20 -8.69
CA LYS A 97 -14.61 -3.58 -8.60
C LYS A 97 -14.75 -4.17 -7.20
N TYR A 98 -14.58 -3.37 -6.16
CA TYR A 98 -14.81 -3.82 -4.78
C TYR A 98 -16.28 -4.26 -4.62
N LYS A 99 -17.23 -3.42 -5.04
CA LYS A 99 -18.66 -3.75 -4.99
C LYS A 99 -19.00 -5.03 -5.76
N GLU A 100 -18.46 -5.22 -6.96
CA GLU A 100 -18.60 -6.46 -7.72
C GLU A 100 -18.09 -7.66 -6.93
N ARG A 101 -16.88 -7.56 -6.37
CA ARG A 101 -16.28 -8.64 -5.57
C ARG A 101 -17.10 -8.97 -4.32
N VAL A 102 -17.65 -7.96 -3.64
CA VAL A 102 -18.55 -8.16 -2.49
C VAL A 102 -19.81 -8.90 -2.93
N ALA A 103 -20.39 -8.56 -4.08
CA ALA A 103 -21.57 -9.22 -4.62
C ALA A 103 -21.31 -10.71 -4.98
N GLU A 104 -20.10 -11.03 -5.40
CA GLU A 104 -19.67 -12.40 -5.73
C GLU A 104 -19.22 -13.22 -4.51
N THR A 105 -19.01 -12.57 -3.35
CA THR A 105 -18.47 -13.22 -2.15
C THR A 105 -19.59 -13.67 -1.20
N SER A 106 -19.66 -14.97 -0.94
CA SER A 106 -20.56 -15.55 0.07
C SER A 106 -20.08 -15.28 1.51
N ASN A 107 -20.96 -15.50 2.50
CA ASN A 107 -20.67 -15.38 3.93
C ASN A 107 -20.36 -13.94 4.39
N LEU A 108 -21.05 -12.94 3.84
CA LEU A 108 -20.91 -11.53 4.22
C LEU A 108 -22.18 -10.96 4.89
N GLU A 109 -23.11 -11.81 5.32
CA GLU A 109 -24.44 -11.40 5.82
C GLU A 109 -24.35 -10.53 7.09
N ASN A 110 -23.32 -10.75 7.92
CA ASN A 110 -23.06 -9.96 9.13
C ASN A 110 -22.15 -8.75 8.87
N VAL A 111 -21.75 -8.48 7.62
CA VAL A 111 -20.86 -7.37 7.26
C VAL A 111 -21.66 -6.28 6.53
N LYS A 112 -21.59 -5.05 7.05
CA LYS A 112 -22.17 -3.86 6.44
C LYS A 112 -21.08 -3.03 5.81
N PHE A 113 -21.20 -2.76 4.51
CA PHE A 113 -20.24 -1.96 3.76
C PHE A 113 -20.74 -0.52 3.58
N THR A 114 -19.84 0.44 3.78
CA THR A 114 -20.02 1.85 3.40
C THR A 114 -18.80 2.27 2.58
N TRP A 115 -19.02 2.92 1.45
CA TRP A 115 -17.94 3.43 0.59
C TRP A 115 -17.96 4.95 0.57
N HIS A 116 -16.79 5.55 0.78
CA HIS A 116 -16.56 6.97 0.67
C HIS A 116 -15.60 7.20 -0.50
N GLU A 117 -16.13 7.76 -1.60
CA GLU A 117 -15.34 8.15 -2.78
C GLU A 117 -14.63 9.48 -2.51
N GLU A 118 -13.58 9.41 -1.70
CA GLU A 118 -12.78 10.56 -1.29
C GLU A 118 -11.38 10.10 -0.86
N THR A 119 -10.43 11.03 -0.82
CA THR A 119 -9.09 10.80 -0.28
C THR A 119 -9.11 10.75 1.25
N ALA A 120 -8.03 10.23 1.85
CA ALA A 120 -7.84 10.26 3.30
C ALA A 120 -7.90 11.69 3.88
N TYR A 121 -7.38 12.68 3.15
CA TYR A 121 -7.41 14.08 3.54
C TYR A 121 -8.82 14.67 3.49
N GLU A 122 -9.58 14.39 2.42
CA GLU A 122 -10.97 14.84 2.30
C GLU A 122 -11.85 14.21 3.38
N TYR A 123 -11.67 12.92 3.65
CA TYR A 123 -12.33 12.23 4.77
C TYR A 123 -12.04 12.91 6.11
N GLU A 124 -10.76 13.15 6.43
CA GLU A 124 -10.36 13.86 7.64
C GLU A 124 -11.03 15.24 7.74
N SER A 125 -10.94 16.02 6.67
CA SER A 125 -11.49 17.39 6.60
C SER A 125 -13.01 17.39 6.82
N ARG A 126 -13.72 16.49 6.14
CA ARG A 126 -15.18 16.32 6.27
C ARG A 126 -15.57 15.89 7.68
N MET A 127 -14.92 14.87 8.24
CA MET A 127 -15.24 14.37 9.58
C MET A 127 -14.98 15.41 10.67
N ASN A 128 -13.92 16.21 10.52
CA ASN A 128 -13.61 17.34 11.39
C ASN A 128 -14.66 18.46 11.28
N ALA A 129 -15.06 18.83 10.06
CA ALA A 129 -16.08 19.86 9.81
C ALA A 129 -17.46 19.45 10.38
N GLU A 130 -17.82 18.17 10.22
CA GLU A 130 -19.06 17.60 10.75
C GLU A 130 -19.01 17.31 12.26
N LYS A 131 -17.85 17.50 12.90
CA LYS A 131 -17.60 17.17 14.32
C LYS A 131 -17.98 15.73 14.67
N LYS A 132 -17.80 14.80 13.74
CA LYS A 132 -18.10 13.38 13.94
C LYS A 132 -16.94 12.70 14.66
N THR A 133 -17.20 12.20 15.86
CA THR A 133 -16.19 11.52 16.70
C THR A 133 -16.39 10.00 16.68
N LYS A 134 -16.34 9.40 15.48
CA LYS A 134 -16.41 7.94 15.36
C LYS A 134 -15.05 7.32 15.70
N LYS A 135 -15.09 6.28 16.53
CA LYS A 135 -13.94 5.46 16.89
C LYS A 135 -13.99 4.11 16.18
N TRP A 136 -12.82 3.49 16.00
CA TRP A 136 -12.65 2.27 15.22
C TRP A 136 -11.93 1.20 16.02
N ASP A 137 -12.32 -0.04 15.75
CA ASP A 137 -11.76 -1.24 16.37
C ASP A 137 -10.57 -1.76 15.56
N PHE A 138 -10.56 -1.48 14.26
CA PHE A 138 -9.44 -1.77 13.38
C PHE A 138 -9.37 -0.74 12.26
N ILE A 139 -8.20 -0.19 12.02
CA ILE A 139 -7.94 0.69 10.88
C ILE A 139 -6.80 0.06 10.10
N HIS A 140 -6.89 0.03 8.77
CA HIS A 140 -5.76 -0.39 7.95
C HIS A 140 -5.48 0.53 6.76
N MET A 141 -4.20 0.73 6.48
CA MET A 141 -3.63 1.53 5.38
C MET A 141 -2.66 0.66 4.60
N ILE A 142 -3.09 0.08 3.48
CA ILE A 142 -2.29 -0.90 2.74
C ILE A 142 -1.84 -0.26 1.43
N GLN A 143 -0.52 -0.10 1.26
CA GLN A 143 0.11 0.42 0.03
C GLN A 143 -0.46 1.75 -0.48
N MET A 144 -0.91 2.63 0.43
CA MET A 144 -1.61 3.87 0.07
C MET A 144 -0.95 5.15 0.60
N LEU A 145 -0.02 5.06 1.56
CA LEU A 145 0.66 6.22 2.14
C LEU A 145 1.60 6.92 1.16
N TYR A 146 1.89 6.32 0.01
CA TYR A 146 2.60 6.98 -1.09
C TYR A 146 1.80 8.16 -1.66
N TYR A 147 0.46 8.10 -1.55
CA TYR A 147 -0.45 9.04 -2.20
C TYR A 147 -1.05 10.05 -1.21
N VAL A 148 -0.40 10.24 -0.06
CA VAL A 148 -0.78 11.26 0.91
C VAL A 148 0.31 12.31 1.04
N LYS A 149 -0.12 13.57 1.19
CA LYS A 149 0.78 14.73 1.23
C LYS A 149 1.57 14.84 2.53
N ASP A 150 0.91 14.60 3.67
CA ASP A 150 1.51 14.68 5.00
C ASP A 150 1.30 13.34 5.71
N VAL A 151 2.19 12.38 5.43
CA VAL A 151 2.16 11.04 6.03
C VAL A 151 2.10 11.11 7.57
N PRO A 152 2.94 11.91 8.26
CA PRO A 152 2.84 12.03 9.70
C PRO A 152 1.49 12.55 10.21
N ALA A 153 0.91 13.57 9.58
CA ALA A 153 -0.40 14.08 9.96
C ALA A 153 -1.49 13.03 9.74
N THR A 154 -1.49 12.36 8.59
CA THR A 154 -2.44 11.29 8.28
C THR A 154 -2.37 10.18 9.34
N ILE A 155 -1.19 9.65 9.66
CA ILE A 155 -1.09 8.57 10.66
C ILE A 155 -1.55 9.06 12.04
N ARG A 156 -1.17 10.28 12.46
CA ARG A 156 -1.66 10.85 13.72
C ARG A 156 -3.18 10.97 13.77
N TYR A 157 -3.80 11.43 12.68
CA TYR A 157 -5.24 11.56 12.60
C TYR A 157 -5.93 10.20 12.79
N PHE A 158 -5.59 9.20 11.98
CA PHE A 158 -6.24 7.89 12.07
C PHE A 158 -5.88 7.15 13.36
N HIS A 159 -4.66 7.29 13.88
CA HIS A 159 -4.29 6.79 15.21
C HIS A 159 -5.21 7.37 16.30
N SER A 160 -5.51 8.67 16.23
CA SER A 160 -6.43 9.31 17.18
C SER A 160 -7.86 8.78 17.13
N LEU A 161 -8.25 8.03 16.09
CA LEU A 161 -9.58 7.42 15.96
C LEU A 161 -9.65 6.00 16.55
N LEU A 162 -8.57 5.47 17.10
CA LEU A 162 -8.54 4.14 17.70
C LEU A 162 -9.34 4.07 19.02
N GLU A 163 -10.07 2.97 19.20
CA GLU A 163 -10.60 2.52 20.49
C GLU A 163 -9.51 1.90 21.37
N ALA A 164 -9.78 1.72 22.67
CA ALA A 164 -8.79 1.25 23.66
C ALA A 164 -8.13 -0.13 23.39
N GLN A 165 -8.76 -1.00 22.60
CA GLN A 165 -8.23 -2.32 22.20
C GLN A 165 -8.01 -2.44 20.69
N ALA A 166 -8.13 -1.34 19.98
CA ALA A 166 -8.03 -1.31 18.54
C ALA A 166 -6.59 -1.46 18.06
N LYS A 167 -6.42 -1.65 16.75
CA LYS A 167 -5.12 -1.62 16.09
C LYS A 167 -5.19 -0.76 14.84
N LEU A 168 -4.11 -0.04 14.56
CA LEU A 168 -3.85 0.54 13.24
C LEU A 168 -2.79 -0.31 12.53
N LEU A 169 -3.14 -0.89 11.40
CA LEU A 169 -2.24 -1.69 10.57
C LEU A 169 -1.81 -0.88 9.33
N ILE A 170 -0.51 -0.79 9.09
CA ILE A 170 0.05 -0.14 7.91
C ILE A 170 0.89 -1.16 7.15
N ILE A 171 0.70 -1.29 5.85
CA ILE A 171 1.59 -2.04 4.96
C ILE A 171 2.22 -1.09 3.97
N LEU A 172 3.55 -1.12 3.91
CA LEU A 172 4.35 -0.37 2.97
C LEU A 172 5.67 -1.10 2.67
N VAL A 173 6.40 -0.68 1.64
CA VAL A 173 7.75 -1.19 1.34
C VAL A 173 8.69 -1.06 2.55
N SER A 174 9.52 -2.08 2.74
CA SER A 174 10.44 -2.16 3.88
C SER A 174 11.64 -1.22 3.74
N GLU A 175 12.21 -0.84 4.88
CA GLU A 175 13.53 -0.22 4.97
C GLU A 175 14.66 -1.12 4.42
N SER A 176 14.41 -2.43 4.32
CA SER A 176 15.34 -3.41 3.75
C SER A 176 15.13 -3.65 2.24
N SER A 177 14.13 -3.00 1.63
CA SER A 177 13.74 -3.25 0.24
C SER A 177 14.67 -2.56 -0.76
N GLY A 178 14.63 -3.04 -2.01
CA GLY A 178 15.30 -2.38 -3.13
C GLY A 178 14.73 -1.00 -3.43
N TRP A 179 13.48 -0.73 -3.04
CA TRP A 179 12.86 0.59 -3.12
C TRP A 179 13.58 1.61 -2.27
N GLU A 180 13.90 1.28 -1.02
CA GLU A 180 14.64 2.17 -0.11
C GLU A 180 16.02 2.51 -0.69
N ALA A 181 16.73 1.51 -1.26
CA ALA A 181 18.02 1.73 -1.91
C ALA A 181 17.90 2.65 -3.14
N LEU A 182 16.91 2.40 -3.99
CA LEU A 182 16.66 3.17 -5.21
C LEU A 182 16.29 4.62 -4.87
N TRP A 183 15.33 4.83 -3.97
CA TRP A 183 14.84 6.16 -3.61
C TRP A 183 15.89 6.99 -2.87
N LYS A 184 16.65 6.40 -1.94
CA LYS A 184 17.75 7.11 -1.26
C LYS A 184 18.73 7.76 -2.22
N LYS A 185 18.96 7.13 -3.37
CA LYS A 185 19.96 7.56 -4.34
C LYS A 185 19.38 8.41 -5.47
N TYR A 186 18.16 8.12 -5.91
CA TYR A 186 17.61 8.68 -7.14
C TYR A 186 16.30 9.44 -6.99
N ALA A 187 15.73 9.56 -5.78
CA ALA A 187 14.46 10.26 -5.56
C ALA A 187 14.41 11.65 -6.18
N SER A 188 15.48 12.45 -6.00
CA SER A 188 15.59 13.81 -6.55
C SER A 188 15.77 13.87 -8.06
N SER A 189 16.04 12.72 -8.70
CA SER A 189 16.19 12.59 -10.15
C SER A 189 14.92 12.13 -10.85
N PHE A 190 13.90 11.69 -10.10
CA PHE A 190 12.62 11.25 -10.64
C PHE A 190 11.61 12.41 -10.71
N ALA A 191 10.66 12.29 -11.63
CA ALA A 191 9.59 13.27 -11.81
C ALA A 191 8.44 13.00 -10.83
N LEU A 192 8.71 13.12 -9.53
CA LEU A 192 7.67 13.07 -8.49
C LEU A 192 6.68 14.23 -8.66
N ASP A 193 5.40 13.92 -8.46
CA ASP A 193 4.36 14.94 -8.30
C ASP A 193 4.20 15.29 -6.81
N ASP A 194 3.58 16.44 -6.51
CA ASP A 194 3.28 16.93 -5.15
C ASP A 194 2.37 15.97 -4.36
N LEU A 195 1.72 15.04 -5.06
CA LEU A 195 0.83 14.01 -4.50
C LEU A 195 1.56 12.72 -4.12
N SER A 196 2.85 12.57 -4.43
CA SER A 196 3.63 11.35 -4.20
C SER A 196 4.73 11.53 -3.16
N SER A 197 4.83 10.60 -2.22
CA SER A 197 5.89 10.54 -1.21
C SER A 197 6.64 9.22 -1.28
N TYR A 198 7.96 9.27 -1.43
CA TYR A 198 8.81 8.09 -1.21
C TYR A 198 8.94 7.84 0.29
N VAL A 199 8.13 6.90 0.78
CA VAL A 199 8.04 6.54 2.19
C VAL A 199 8.24 5.04 2.36
N SER A 200 9.13 4.65 3.28
CA SER A 200 9.33 3.26 3.67
C SER A 200 9.06 3.06 5.16
N SER A 201 9.12 1.82 5.63
CA SER A 201 9.00 1.53 7.05
C SER A 201 10.02 2.26 7.92
N ALA A 202 11.19 2.66 7.38
CA ALA A 202 12.17 3.48 8.11
C ALA A 202 11.60 4.84 8.52
N ASN A 203 10.85 5.49 7.63
CA ASN A 203 10.22 6.78 7.90
C ASN A 203 9.15 6.66 8.98
N ILE A 204 8.28 5.64 8.86
CA ILE A 204 7.17 5.42 9.80
C ILE A 204 7.72 5.04 11.17
N LYS A 205 8.70 4.13 11.22
CA LYS A 205 9.38 3.73 12.46
C LYS A 205 9.94 4.92 13.22
N ARG A 206 10.71 5.78 12.56
CA ARG A 206 11.30 6.98 13.19
C ARG A 206 10.23 7.91 13.75
N MET A 207 9.12 8.08 13.04
CA MET A 207 8.00 8.89 13.49
C MET A 207 7.34 8.29 14.73
N LEU A 208 7.05 6.99 14.74
CA LEU A 208 6.44 6.31 15.87
C LEU A 208 7.33 6.34 17.11
N GLU A 209 8.64 6.11 16.94
CA GLU A 209 9.63 6.20 18.01
C GLU A 209 9.71 7.61 18.60
N SER A 210 9.72 8.64 17.74
CA SER A 210 9.72 10.04 18.18
C SER A 210 8.46 10.43 18.93
N ALA A 211 7.33 9.80 18.61
CA ALA A 211 6.04 10.01 19.28
C ALA A 211 5.85 9.12 20.53
N GLY A 212 6.78 8.19 20.81
CA GLY A 212 6.64 7.23 21.91
C GLY A 212 5.50 6.22 21.72
N LEU A 213 5.06 6.00 20.48
CA LEU A 213 3.97 5.08 20.17
C LEU A 213 4.45 3.62 20.18
N LYS A 214 3.65 2.73 20.75
CA LYS A 214 3.93 1.30 20.76
C LYS A 214 3.52 0.69 19.43
N TYR A 215 4.42 -0.09 18.84
CA TYR A 215 4.16 -0.77 17.58
C TYR A 215 4.87 -2.12 17.52
N GLN A 216 4.41 -2.97 16.61
CA GLN A 216 5.07 -4.21 16.19
C GLN A 216 5.39 -4.11 14.71
N LEU A 217 6.52 -4.69 14.29
CA LEU A 217 6.98 -4.70 12.92
C LEU A 217 7.13 -6.16 12.45
N TYR A 218 6.58 -6.46 11.28
CA TYR A 218 6.72 -7.74 10.62
C TYR A 218 7.31 -7.50 9.23
N GLU A 219 8.36 -8.24 8.89
CA GLU A 219 8.96 -8.22 7.56
C GLU A 219 8.30 -9.27 6.68
N LEU A 220 8.01 -8.91 5.43
CA LEU A 220 7.37 -9.77 4.44
C LEU A 220 8.30 -9.87 3.24
N PRO A 221 9.08 -10.96 3.14
CA PRO A 221 9.92 -11.20 1.98
C PRO A 221 9.08 -11.20 0.70
N SER A 222 9.49 -10.40 -0.27
CA SER A 222 8.77 -10.26 -1.53
C SER A 222 9.72 -9.84 -2.65
N HIS A 223 9.40 -10.24 -3.88
CA HIS A 223 10.20 -9.94 -5.04
C HIS A 223 9.35 -9.57 -6.24
N MET A 224 9.95 -8.82 -7.15
CA MET A 224 9.39 -8.41 -8.44
C MET A 224 10.35 -8.83 -9.56
N ASP A 225 9.88 -9.62 -10.51
CA ASP A 225 10.68 -10.04 -11.67
C ASP A 225 10.81 -8.88 -12.66
N ILE A 226 11.99 -8.28 -12.69
CA ILE A 226 12.34 -7.13 -13.55
C ILE A 226 13.24 -7.55 -14.72
N THR A 227 13.29 -8.85 -15.05
CA THR A 227 14.15 -9.37 -16.11
C THR A 227 13.86 -8.69 -17.46
N SER A 228 12.58 -8.44 -17.76
CA SER A 228 12.14 -7.79 -18.99
C SER A 228 12.66 -6.37 -19.14
N CYS A 229 12.94 -5.64 -18.04
CA CYS A 229 13.50 -4.30 -18.08
C CYS A 229 14.86 -4.25 -18.80
N PHE A 230 15.58 -5.36 -18.83
CA PHE A 230 16.91 -5.47 -19.43
C PHE A 230 16.90 -5.96 -20.88
N ILE A 231 15.72 -6.11 -21.48
CA ILE A 231 15.53 -6.52 -22.87
C ILE A 231 15.07 -5.31 -23.67
N GLU A 232 15.92 -4.80 -24.56
CA GLU A 232 15.62 -3.61 -25.35
C GLU A 232 14.33 -3.77 -26.17
N GLY A 233 13.42 -2.80 -26.06
CA GLY A 233 12.14 -2.79 -26.77
C GLY A 233 11.06 -3.72 -26.20
N ASN A 234 11.33 -4.42 -25.09
CA ASN A 234 10.32 -5.25 -24.43
C ASN A 234 9.25 -4.38 -23.75
N LYS A 235 8.00 -4.47 -24.23
CA LYS A 235 6.88 -3.63 -23.75
C LYS A 235 6.63 -3.74 -22.25
N ASP A 236 6.71 -4.94 -21.71
CA ASP A 236 6.50 -5.18 -20.27
C ASP A 236 7.66 -4.57 -19.47
N GLY A 237 8.90 -4.74 -19.95
CA GLY A 237 10.07 -4.09 -19.39
C GLY A 237 9.96 -2.57 -19.34
N GLU A 238 9.44 -1.95 -20.41
CA GLU A 238 9.20 -0.51 -20.44
C GLU A 238 8.15 -0.07 -19.40
N LEU A 239 7.06 -0.82 -19.24
CA LEU A 239 6.03 -0.52 -18.25
C LEU A 239 6.52 -0.71 -16.81
N LEU A 240 7.35 -1.73 -16.57
CA LEU A 240 7.96 -1.96 -15.26
C LEU A 240 8.99 -0.90 -14.90
N LEU A 241 9.77 -0.41 -15.88
CA LEU A 241 10.68 0.72 -15.67
C LEU A 241 9.93 1.99 -15.30
N ASP A 242 8.80 2.25 -15.95
CA ASP A 242 7.96 3.38 -15.59
C ASP A 242 7.45 3.27 -14.15
N PHE A 243 7.09 2.07 -13.70
CA PHE A 243 6.68 1.83 -12.31
C PHE A 243 7.83 2.04 -11.31
N LEU A 244 8.99 1.42 -11.57
CA LEU A 244 10.17 1.52 -10.70
C LEU A 244 10.66 2.96 -10.52
N THR A 245 10.45 3.80 -11.53
CA THR A 245 10.93 5.19 -11.58
C THR A 245 9.82 6.22 -11.35
N GLU A 246 8.58 5.76 -11.15
CA GLU A 246 7.37 6.60 -11.09
C GLU A 246 7.31 7.65 -12.21
N THR A 247 7.80 7.30 -13.40
CA THR A 247 7.98 8.23 -14.52
C THR A 247 7.37 7.67 -15.80
N CYS A 248 6.50 8.46 -16.45
CA CYS A 248 5.91 8.08 -17.73
C CYS A 248 6.97 7.96 -18.84
N GLU A 249 6.97 6.81 -19.52
CA GLU A 249 7.85 6.51 -20.64
C GLU A 249 9.34 6.78 -20.32
N PHE A 250 9.78 6.37 -19.13
CA PHE A 250 11.09 6.65 -18.57
C PHE A 250 12.22 6.39 -19.57
N SER A 251 12.19 5.24 -20.24
CA SER A 251 13.21 4.87 -21.22
C SER A 251 13.36 5.82 -22.40
N LYS A 252 12.32 6.60 -22.73
CA LYS A 252 12.29 7.56 -23.84
C LYS A 252 12.59 8.99 -23.38
N THR A 253 12.23 9.33 -22.15
CA THR A 253 12.27 10.71 -21.63
C THR A 253 13.45 10.96 -20.70
N ALA A 254 13.98 9.93 -20.04
CA ALA A 254 15.10 10.06 -19.13
C ALA A 254 16.39 10.48 -19.84
N PRO A 255 17.21 11.36 -19.23
CA PRO A 255 18.56 11.62 -19.69
C PRO A 255 19.34 10.30 -19.85
N PRO A 256 20.14 10.12 -20.92
CA PRO A 256 20.85 8.87 -21.17
C PRO A 256 21.72 8.39 -20.00
N ASP A 257 22.38 9.33 -19.31
CA ASP A 257 23.19 9.02 -18.13
C ASP A 257 22.35 8.55 -16.95
N LEU A 258 21.20 9.17 -16.69
CA LEU A 258 20.27 8.73 -15.65
C LEU A 258 19.74 7.33 -15.97
N LYS A 259 19.29 7.10 -17.19
CA LYS A 259 18.81 5.78 -17.63
C LYS A 259 19.88 4.71 -17.40
N ARG A 260 21.12 4.95 -17.84
CA ARG A 260 22.24 4.01 -17.61
C ARG A 260 22.46 3.74 -16.13
N GLN A 261 22.52 4.79 -15.30
CA GLN A 261 22.75 4.66 -13.86
C GLN A 261 21.65 3.86 -13.17
N ILE A 262 20.37 4.12 -13.49
CA ILE A 262 19.24 3.35 -12.94
C ILE A 262 19.34 1.88 -13.37
N MET A 263 19.60 1.61 -14.65
CA MET A 263 19.73 0.25 -15.16
C MET A 263 20.91 -0.52 -14.54
N GLU A 264 22.00 0.17 -14.19
CA GLU A 264 23.10 -0.40 -13.42
C GLU A 264 22.69 -0.66 -11.96
N GLU A 265 22.02 0.31 -11.31
CA GLU A 265 21.58 0.17 -9.91
C GLU A 265 20.60 -0.99 -9.73
N LEU A 266 19.62 -1.14 -10.61
CA LEU A 266 18.62 -2.20 -10.56
C LEU A 266 19.22 -3.61 -10.64
N ARG A 267 20.49 -3.76 -11.03
CA ARG A 267 21.20 -5.05 -11.04
C ARG A 267 22.06 -5.28 -9.80
N LYS A 268 22.25 -4.28 -8.96
CA LYS A 268 23.13 -4.38 -7.80
C LYS A 268 22.44 -5.14 -6.67
N PRO A 269 23.22 -5.81 -5.79
CA PRO A 269 22.68 -6.58 -4.67
C PRO A 269 21.79 -5.79 -3.71
N GLU A 270 21.96 -4.46 -3.64
CA GLU A 270 21.14 -3.58 -2.80
C GLU A 270 19.71 -3.44 -3.34
N CYS A 271 19.50 -3.59 -4.66
CA CYS A 271 18.18 -3.51 -5.29
C CYS A 271 17.61 -4.87 -5.64
N SER A 272 18.45 -5.80 -6.13
CA SER A 272 17.98 -7.04 -6.74
C SER A 272 18.93 -8.21 -6.50
N GLU A 273 18.39 -9.42 -6.57
CA GLU A 273 19.17 -10.65 -6.67
C GLU A 273 19.03 -11.30 -8.04
N LYS A 274 20.01 -12.14 -8.41
CA LYS A 274 19.90 -13.01 -9.57
C LYS A 274 19.59 -14.43 -9.12
N ARG A 275 18.46 -14.98 -9.58
CA ARG A 275 18.00 -16.32 -9.24
C ARG A 275 17.40 -16.99 -10.46
N ASP A 276 17.85 -18.20 -10.79
CA ASP A 276 17.35 -19.00 -11.93
C ASP A 276 17.32 -18.24 -13.28
N GLY A 277 18.35 -17.43 -13.54
CA GLY A 277 18.45 -16.62 -14.76
C GLY A 277 17.58 -15.36 -14.79
N LYS A 278 16.82 -15.09 -13.72
CA LYS A 278 15.99 -13.90 -13.56
C LYS A 278 16.69 -12.83 -12.72
N VAL A 279 16.28 -11.57 -12.91
CA VAL A 279 16.62 -10.46 -12.02
C VAL A 279 15.41 -10.15 -11.17
N LEU A 280 15.52 -10.43 -9.87
CA LEU A 280 14.44 -10.29 -8.91
C LEU A 280 14.71 -9.08 -8.04
N PHE A 281 13.98 -8.01 -8.29
CA PHE A 281 14.01 -6.82 -7.47
C PHE A 281 13.44 -7.12 -6.08
N ASN A 282 14.13 -6.67 -5.05
CA ASN A 282 13.74 -6.82 -3.66
C ASN A 282 12.54 -5.91 -3.38
N ASN A 283 11.36 -6.52 -3.34
CA ASN A 283 10.08 -5.88 -3.07
C ASN A 283 9.62 -6.14 -1.63
N ASN A 284 10.55 -6.35 -0.68
CA ASN A 284 10.18 -6.62 0.71
C ASN A 284 9.21 -5.57 1.24
N LEU A 285 8.16 -6.05 1.91
CA LEU A 285 7.18 -5.19 2.58
C LEU A 285 7.37 -5.28 4.09
N SER A 286 6.83 -4.29 4.77
CA SER A 286 6.72 -4.21 6.21
C SER A 286 5.26 -4.07 6.58
N VAL A 287 4.80 -4.89 7.53
CA VAL A 287 3.56 -4.62 8.25
C VAL A 287 3.91 -3.98 9.58
N ILE A 288 3.36 -2.80 9.84
CA ILE A 288 3.47 -2.07 11.10
C ILE A 288 2.11 -2.11 11.78
N VAL A 289 2.06 -2.65 13.00
CA VAL A 289 0.84 -2.69 13.82
C VAL A 289 1.03 -1.73 14.99
N ILE A 290 0.21 -0.69 15.06
CA ILE A 290 0.30 0.39 16.04
C ILE A 290 -0.83 0.21 17.07
N GLU A 291 -0.47 0.34 18.35
CA GLU A 291 -1.39 0.33 19.48
C GLU A 291 -2.10 1.69 19.65
N PRO A 292 -3.28 1.76 20.31
CA PRO A 292 -3.99 3.00 20.61
C PRO A 292 -3.19 3.99 21.47
#